data_AF-A0A4V1IWY1-F1
#
_entry.id   AF-A0A4V1IWY1-F1
#
_cell.length_a   1.000
_cell.length_b   1.000
_cell.length_c   1.000
_cell.angle_alpha   90.00
_cell.angle_beta   90.00
_cell.angle_gamma   90.00
#
_symmetry.space_group_name_H-M   'P 1'
#
loop_
_entity.id
_entity.type
_entity.pdbx_description
1 polymer ?
#
loop_
_entity_poly.entity_id
_entity_poly.type
_entity_poly.pdbx_seq_one_letter_code
_entity_poly.pdbx_strand_id
1 'polypeptide(L)'
;MSSWGNLGRDTLLAENWEANATRQWGIPLHPLGELDAVSYVMQAQGNIMEMRTRTRGVFIQLLVNTLLAYMFAHNFTLAMRMAYRRPCILAGWYCLLQAVTGLLYTITVMLYAVSGGLSCRHGLWILGIEVAISSICINIALLQKAYLVHNHSKWLLVTGVILLLPQPLVVYFFWTSPAIMVPVVACLSYYPSYFPWIKLALDAPINVLFSVAFLVAVYRQHRLFGSAAWARLVSNGIQTMCIVVVSNIACMLAAVLEVFGLFSVIFMPLNWAITSMLLVHHCTSMRVASAGSHTPRTENAIQGFLQIKTVTSDLACSPVAFSCPEQHTPLGRSVGETGRRCVE
;
A
#
# COMPACT_ATOMS: atom_id res chain seq x y z
N MET A 1 -16.57 -20.64 -19.14
CA MET A 1 -16.51 -19.97 -17.82
C MET A 1 -17.58 -20.43 -16.83
N SER A 2 -18.41 -21.44 -17.14
CA SER A 2 -19.42 -22.02 -16.24
C SER A 2 -18.87 -22.99 -15.17
N SER A 3 -17.55 -23.20 -15.08
CA SER A 3 -16.94 -24.15 -14.13
C SER A 3 -16.72 -23.58 -12.74
N TRP A 4 -16.94 -22.28 -12.55
CA TRP A 4 -17.03 -21.67 -11.22
C TRP A 4 -18.46 -21.88 -10.73
N GLY A 5 -18.83 -23.14 -10.52
CA GLY A 5 -20.14 -23.48 -9.94
C GLY A 5 -20.35 -22.63 -8.70
N ASN A 6 -21.58 -22.16 -8.47
CA ASN A 6 -21.95 -21.34 -7.31
C ASN A 6 -21.46 -22.02 -6.03
N LEU A 7 -20.24 -21.68 -5.60
CA LEU A 7 -19.67 -22.06 -4.32
C LEU A 7 -20.38 -21.19 -3.31
N GLY A 8 -21.60 -21.62 -2.99
CA GLY A 8 -22.42 -21.01 -1.99
C GLY A 8 -21.66 -21.03 -0.68
N ARG A 9 -21.69 -19.90 0.02
CA ARG A 9 -21.10 -19.74 1.35
C ARG A 9 -21.49 -20.90 2.28
N ASP A 10 -22.74 -21.33 2.20
CA ASP A 10 -23.33 -22.42 3.00
C ASP A 10 -22.84 -23.82 2.61
N THR A 11 -22.22 -23.98 1.44
CA THR A 11 -21.69 -25.28 0.98
C THR A 11 -20.26 -25.55 1.49
N LEU A 12 -19.54 -24.50 1.89
CA LEU A 12 -18.14 -24.63 2.31
C LEU A 12 -17.98 -25.06 3.76
N LEU A 13 -18.94 -24.71 4.61
CA LEU A 13 -18.92 -25.03 6.02
C LEU A 13 -20.19 -25.81 6.33
N ALA A 14 -20.03 -27.03 6.85
CA ALA A 14 -21.15 -27.83 7.29
C ALA A 14 -21.97 -27.07 8.34
N GLU A 15 -23.30 -27.23 8.33
CA GLU A 15 -24.15 -26.67 9.36
C GLU A 15 -23.64 -27.10 10.75
N ASN A 16 -23.50 -26.14 11.67
CA ASN A 16 -23.01 -26.35 13.04
C ASN A 16 -21.55 -26.83 13.16
N TRP A 17 -20.68 -26.63 12.16
CA TRP A 17 -19.25 -26.97 12.27
C TRP A 17 -18.57 -26.33 13.50
N GLU A 18 -18.99 -25.12 13.91
CA GLU A 18 -18.44 -24.39 15.06
C GLU A 18 -18.65 -25.08 16.42
N ALA A 19 -19.67 -25.94 16.53
CA ALA A 19 -19.96 -26.67 17.77
C ALA A 19 -18.88 -27.73 18.06
N ASN A 20 -18.31 -28.31 17.00
CA ASN A 20 -17.30 -29.38 17.08
C ASN A 20 -15.87 -28.89 16.83
N ALA A 21 -15.69 -27.60 16.58
CA ALA A 21 -14.39 -27.02 16.26
C ALA A 21 -13.50 -26.89 17.50
N THR A 22 -12.21 -27.18 17.36
CA THR A 22 -11.20 -26.85 18.36
C THR A 22 -11.16 -25.32 18.52
N ARG A 23 -11.18 -24.81 19.75
CA ARG A 23 -11.16 -23.36 20.00
C ARG A 23 -9.79 -22.92 20.52
N GLN A 24 -9.24 -21.88 19.93
CA GLN A 24 -8.07 -21.18 20.45
C GLN A 24 -8.47 -19.76 20.82
N TRP A 25 -8.38 -19.42 22.10
CA TRP A 25 -8.80 -18.12 22.66
C TRP A 25 -10.27 -17.78 22.34
N GLY A 26 -11.13 -18.81 22.32
CA GLY A 26 -12.55 -18.68 21.99
C GLY A 26 -12.88 -18.67 20.49
N ILE A 27 -11.86 -18.60 19.62
CA ILE A 27 -12.03 -18.56 18.16
C ILE A 27 -12.09 -20.01 17.64
N PRO A 28 -13.14 -20.41 16.88
CA PRO A 28 -13.24 -21.74 16.31
C PRO A 28 -12.22 -21.93 15.18
N LEU A 29 -11.43 -22.99 15.28
CA LEU A 29 -10.42 -23.36 14.28
C LEU A 29 -10.99 -24.42 13.34
N HIS A 30 -10.96 -24.13 12.05
CA HIS A 30 -11.32 -25.10 11.03
C HIS A 30 -10.08 -25.96 10.68
N PRO A 31 -10.15 -27.30 10.70
CA PRO A 31 -8.96 -28.15 10.52
C PRO A 31 -8.26 -27.92 9.17
N LEU A 32 -9.00 -27.60 8.12
CA LEU A 32 -8.42 -27.27 6.81
C LEU A 32 -7.61 -25.96 6.81
N GLY A 33 -7.90 -25.01 7.72
CA GLY A 33 -7.14 -23.77 7.84
C GLY A 33 -5.75 -23.94 8.46
N GLU A 34 -5.54 -25.07 9.15
CA GLU A 34 -4.26 -25.41 9.79
C GLU A 34 -3.28 -26.12 8.85
N LEU A 35 -3.70 -26.43 7.63
CA LEU A 35 -2.86 -27.10 6.64
C LEU A 35 -2.04 -26.10 5.83
N ASP A 36 -0.83 -26.49 5.46
CA ASP A 36 -0.06 -25.90 4.36
C ASP A 36 -0.55 -26.44 3.00
N ALA A 37 -0.05 -25.85 1.91
CA ALA A 37 -0.48 -26.21 0.55
C ALA A 37 -0.21 -27.69 0.20
N VAL A 38 0.97 -28.19 0.58
CA VAL A 38 1.42 -29.54 0.23
C VAL A 38 0.61 -30.56 1.01
N SER A 39 0.46 -30.38 2.32
CA SER A 39 -0.38 -31.23 3.17
C SER A 39 -1.82 -31.27 2.68
N TYR A 40 -2.38 -30.14 2.23
CA TYR A 40 -3.72 -30.11 1.66
C TYR A 40 -3.84 -30.91 0.35
N VAL A 41 -2.87 -30.83 -0.55
CA VAL A 41 -2.88 -31.63 -1.78
C VAL A 41 -2.73 -33.12 -1.46
N MET A 42 -1.87 -33.47 -0.49
CA MET A 42 -1.63 -34.86 -0.09
C MET A 42 -2.85 -35.53 0.56
N GLN A 43 -3.75 -34.75 1.18
CA GLN A 43 -5.01 -35.27 1.73
C GLN A 43 -5.97 -35.87 0.70
N ALA A 44 -5.73 -35.71 -0.61
CA ALA A 44 -6.52 -36.39 -1.64
C ALA A 44 -6.29 -37.93 -1.68
N GLN A 45 -5.35 -38.47 -0.89
CA GLN A 45 -5.14 -39.92 -0.67
C GLN A 45 -5.08 -40.77 -1.97
N GLY A 46 -4.49 -40.24 -3.04
CA GLY A 46 -4.34 -40.94 -4.31
C GLY A 46 -5.48 -40.73 -5.32
N ASN A 47 -6.54 -39.99 -4.99
CA ASN A 47 -7.52 -39.55 -5.98
C ASN A 47 -6.91 -38.48 -6.90
N ILE A 48 -6.51 -38.91 -8.11
CA ILE A 48 -5.80 -38.07 -9.09
C ILE A 48 -6.62 -36.84 -9.51
N MET A 49 -7.95 -36.97 -9.64
CA MET A 49 -8.80 -35.86 -10.08
C MET A 49 -8.92 -34.78 -9.01
N GLU A 50 -9.06 -35.19 -7.75
CA GLU A 50 -9.10 -34.27 -6.63
C GLU A 50 -7.75 -33.58 -6.41
N MET A 51 -6.65 -34.36 -6.46
CA MET A 51 -5.29 -33.83 -6.38
C MET A 51 -5.06 -32.76 -7.45
N ARG A 52 -5.39 -33.05 -8.72
CA ARG A 52 -5.27 -32.09 -9.84
C ARG A 52 -6.06 -30.81 -9.58
N THR A 53 -7.26 -30.93 -9.03
CA THR A 53 -8.12 -29.76 -8.76
C THR A 53 -7.52 -28.89 -7.65
N ARG A 54 -7.12 -29.48 -6.52
CA ARG A 54 -6.48 -28.77 -5.40
C ARG A 54 -5.16 -28.12 -5.85
N THR A 55 -4.33 -28.85 -6.58
CA THR A 55 -3.06 -28.37 -7.14
C THR A 55 -3.29 -27.18 -8.09
N ARG A 56 -4.34 -27.21 -8.92
CA ARG A 56 -4.68 -26.08 -9.79
C ARG A 56 -4.97 -24.81 -8.98
N GLY A 57 -5.74 -24.91 -7.89
CA GLY A 57 -6.02 -23.76 -7.03
C GLY A 57 -4.75 -23.18 -6.38
N VAL A 58 -3.85 -24.05 -5.91
CA VAL A 58 -2.54 -23.63 -5.38
C VAL A 58 -1.73 -22.90 -6.44
N PHE A 59 -1.65 -23.42 -7.67
CA PHE A 59 -0.91 -22.76 -8.74
C PHE A 59 -1.51 -21.42 -9.16
N ILE A 60 -2.85 -21.29 -9.18
CA ILE A 60 -3.50 -20.00 -9.45
C ILE A 60 -3.14 -18.98 -8.36
N GLN A 61 -3.21 -19.37 -7.08
CA GLN A 61 -2.82 -18.49 -5.98
C GLN A 61 -1.33 -18.10 -6.09
N LEU A 62 -0.44 -19.04 -6.38
CA LEU A 62 0.99 -18.77 -6.55
C LEU A 62 1.27 -17.85 -7.75
N LEU A 63 0.58 -18.03 -8.86
CA LEU A 63 0.71 -17.15 -10.03
C LEU A 63 0.33 -15.71 -9.67
N VAL A 64 -0.82 -15.50 -9.03
CA VAL A 64 -1.26 -14.17 -8.59
C VAL A 64 -0.25 -13.56 -7.61
N ASN A 65 0.22 -14.33 -6.63
CA ASN A 65 1.22 -13.84 -5.66
C ASN A 65 2.57 -13.54 -6.29
N THR A 66 2.97 -14.25 -7.36
CA THR A 66 4.20 -13.97 -8.10
C THR A 66 4.12 -12.62 -8.80
N LEU A 67 2.97 -12.31 -9.42
CA LEU A 67 2.73 -11.01 -10.05
C LEU A 67 2.75 -9.88 -9.01
N LEU A 68 2.10 -10.09 -7.86
CA LEU A 68 2.15 -9.13 -6.74
C LEU A 68 3.59 -8.95 -6.22
N ALA A 69 4.36 -10.03 -6.08
CA ALA A 69 5.76 -9.97 -5.64
C ALA A 69 6.60 -9.12 -6.59
N TYR A 70 6.43 -9.31 -7.90
CA TYR A 70 7.11 -8.50 -8.91
C TYR A 70 6.74 -7.01 -8.80
N MET A 71 5.45 -6.69 -8.64
CA MET A 71 4.99 -5.31 -8.46
C MET A 71 5.58 -4.67 -7.19
N PHE A 72 5.57 -5.38 -6.06
CA PHE A 72 6.13 -4.88 -4.81
C PHE A 72 7.65 -4.78 -4.84
N ALA A 73 8.35 -5.69 -5.51
CA ALA A 73 9.80 -5.59 -5.73
C ALA A 73 10.15 -4.33 -6.55
N HIS A 74 9.40 -4.08 -7.62
CA HIS A 74 9.55 -2.86 -8.41
C HIS A 74 9.31 -1.61 -7.56
N ASN A 75 8.19 -1.56 -6.82
CA ASN A 75 7.86 -0.44 -5.94
C ASN A 75 8.91 -0.24 -4.84
N PHE A 76 9.46 -1.32 -4.27
CA PHE A 76 10.50 -1.29 -3.25
C PHE A 76 11.78 -0.63 -3.78
N THR A 77 12.24 -1.03 -4.97
CA THR A 77 13.45 -0.42 -5.55
C THR A 77 13.29 1.09 -5.81
N LEU A 78 12.11 1.52 -6.28
CA LEU A 78 11.81 2.93 -6.49
C LEU A 78 11.68 3.69 -5.16
N ALA A 79 10.94 3.13 -4.19
CA ALA A 79 10.74 3.73 -2.88
C ALA A 79 12.06 3.85 -2.09
N MET A 80 12.92 2.84 -2.16
CA MET A 80 14.26 2.88 -1.56
C MET A 80 15.09 4.02 -2.15
N ARG A 81 15.11 4.18 -3.48
CA ARG A 81 15.80 5.30 -4.14
C ARG A 81 15.22 6.66 -3.74
N MET A 82 13.92 6.75 -3.49
CA MET A 82 13.27 7.98 -3.00
C MET A 82 13.68 8.30 -1.56
N ALA A 83 13.57 7.32 -0.65
CA ALA A 83 13.91 7.47 0.76
C ALA A 83 15.41 7.80 0.94
N TYR A 84 16.29 7.09 0.23
CA TYR A 84 17.74 7.31 0.33
C TYR A 84 18.16 8.71 -0.14
N ARG A 85 17.58 9.19 -1.25
CA ARG A 85 17.97 10.50 -1.80
C ARG A 85 17.36 11.70 -1.07
N ARG A 86 16.28 11.52 -0.29
CA ARG A 86 15.62 12.59 0.48
C ARG A 86 15.02 12.04 1.78
N PRO A 87 15.84 11.75 2.80
CA PRO A 87 15.38 11.13 4.05
C PRO A 87 14.40 12.01 4.83
N CYS A 88 14.37 13.33 4.61
CA CYS A 88 13.44 14.24 5.29
C CYS A 88 11.99 14.15 4.78
N ILE A 89 11.73 13.52 3.62
CA ILE A 89 10.37 13.45 3.06
C ILE A 89 9.68 12.18 3.54
N LEU A 90 8.77 12.32 4.52
CA LEU A 90 7.98 11.22 5.10
C LEU A 90 7.26 10.35 4.06
N ALA A 91 6.75 10.93 2.98
CA ALA A 91 6.06 10.17 1.92
C ALA A 91 6.94 9.06 1.32
N GLY A 92 8.26 9.28 1.20
CA GLY A 92 9.20 8.26 0.73
C GLY A 92 9.30 7.07 1.68
N TRP A 93 9.30 7.33 2.98
CA TRP A 93 9.33 6.30 4.02
C TRP A 93 8.03 5.48 4.07
N TYR A 94 6.86 6.12 3.95
CA TYR A 94 5.59 5.40 3.89
C TYR A 94 5.48 4.53 2.63
N CYS A 95 5.94 5.02 1.47
CA CYS A 95 6.02 4.19 0.26
C CYS A 95 6.96 2.99 0.45
N LEU A 96 8.09 3.19 1.13
CA LEU A 96 9.05 2.12 1.41
C LEU A 96 8.46 1.09 2.37
N LEU A 97 7.84 1.54 3.47
CA LEU A 97 7.18 0.67 4.43
C LEU A 97 6.09 -0.18 3.75
N GLN A 98 5.27 0.45 2.91
CA GLN A 98 4.23 -0.24 2.14
C GLN A 98 4.79 -1.27 1.15
N ALA A 99 5.91 -0.97 0.49
CA ALA A 99 6.53 -1.92 -0.43
C ALA A 99 7.22 -3.08 0.30
N VAL A 100 7.82 -2.82 1.48
CA VAL A 100 8.39 -3.84 2.35
C VAL A 100 7.31 -4.79 2.86
N THR A 101 6.20 -4.27 3.38
CA THR A 101 5.11 -5.14 3.82
C THR A 101 4.52 -5.96 2.67
N GLY A 102 4.44 -5.40 1.46
CA GLY A 102 4.00 -6.16 0.27
C GLY A 102 4.97 -7.26 -0.15
N LEU A 103 6.28 -7.04 0.00
CA LEU A 103 7.28 -8.08 -0.22
C LEU A 103 7.20 -9.17 0.85
N LEU A 104 7.11 -8.79 2.13
CA LEU A 104 6.96 -9.74 3.24
C LEU A 104 5.72 -10.61 3.06
N TYR A 105 4.59 -10.02 2.66
CA TYR A 105 3.38 -10.73 2.28
C TYR A 105 3.66 -11.82 1.26
N THR A 106 4.25 -11.43 0.12
CA THR A 106 4.46 -12.36 -0.99
C THR A 106 5.45 -13.46 -0.65
N ILE A 107 6.51 -13.16 0.12
CA ILE A 107 7.46 -14.16 0.62
C ILE A 107 6.74 -15.16 1.52
N THR A 108 5.91 -14.66 2.45
CA THR A 108 5.10 -15.47 3.36
C THR A 108 4.17 -16.42 2.59
N VAL A 109 3.52 -15.93 1.54
CA VAL A 109 2.65 -16.77 0.69
C VAL A 109 3.46 -17.78 -0.15
N MET A 110 4.68 -17.45 -0.58
CA MET A 110 5.55 -18.41 -1.25
C MET A 110 6.02 -19.52 -0.29
N LEU A 111 6.31 -19.17 0.96
CA LEU A 111 6.67 -20.15 2.01
C LEU A 111 5.53 -21.12 2.31
N TYR A 112 4.28 -20.70 2.13
CA TYR A 112 3.11 -21.57 2.26
C TYR A 112 3.07 -22.72 1.23
N ALA A 113 3.76 -22.61 0.09
CA ALA A 113 3.90 -23.69 -0.88
C ALA A 113 5.02 -24.68 -0.56
N VAL A 114 5.81 -24.43 0.48
CA VAL A 114 6.87 -25.33 0.95
C VAL A 114 6.28 -26.32 1.96
N SER A 115 6.68 -27.59 1.87
CA SER A 115 6.27 -28.62 2.84
C SER A 115 6.69 -28.23 4.26
N GLY A 116 5.75 -28.25 5.21
CA GLY A 116 5.99 -27.78 6.58
C GLY A 116 6.11 -26.27 6.72
N GLY A 117 5.66 -25.51 5.69
CA GLY A 117 5.59 -24.06 5.71
C GLY A 117 4.47 -23.52 6.60
N LEU A 118 4.09 -22.27 6.34
CA LEU A 118 3.02 -21.61 7.09
C LEU A 118 1.66 -22.24 6.78
N SER A 119 0.82 -22.39 7.81
CA SER A 119 -0.58 -22.77 7.58
C SER A 119 -1.37 -21.63 6.94
N CYS A 120 -2.45 -21.99 6.25
CA CYS A 120 -3.36 -21.01 5.62
C CYS A 120 -3.83 -19.93 6.62
N ARG A 121 -4.15 -20.30 7.86
CA ARG A 121 -4.54 -19.36 8.92
C ARG A 121 -3.47 -18.32 9.22
N HIS A 122 -2.23 -18.74 9.43
CA HIS A 122 -1.13 -17.79 9.69
C HIS A 122 -0.93 -16.84 8.50
N GLY A 123 -1.02 -17.35 7.27
CA GLY A 123 -0.96 -16.53 6.07
C GLY A 123 -2.05 -15.45 6.03
N LEU A 124 -3.29 -15.79 6.42
CA LEU A 124 -4.40 -14.83 6.47
C LEU A 124 -4.27 -13.80 7.60
N TRP A 125 -3.72 -14.19 8.75
CA TRP A 125 -3.42 -13.24 9.83
C TRP A 125 -2.37 -12.22 9.40
N ILE A 126 -1.29 -12.68 8.76
CA ILE A 126 -0.24 -11.82 8.21
C ILE A 126 -0.83 -10.87 7.17
N LEU A 127 -1.65 -11.39 6.23
CA LEU A 127 -2.37 -10.57 5.25
C LEU A 127 -3.23 -9.48 5.92
N GLY A 128 -3.99 -9.83 6.96
CA GLY A 128 -4.83 -8.87 7.68
C GLY A 128 -4.02 -7.72 8.29
N ILE A 129 -2.89 -8.03 8.94
CA ILE A 129 -1.97 -7.05 9.52
C ILE A 129 -1.38 -6.15 8.43
N GLU A 130 -0.89 -6.73 7.34
CA GLU A 130 -0.22 -5.98 6.28
C GLU A 130 -1.16 -5.06 5.50
N VAL A 131 -2.40 -5.52 5.24
CA VAL A 131 -3.46 -4.70 4.63
C VAL A 131 -3.79 -3.51 5.54
N ALA A 132 -3.89 -3.72 6.86
CA ALA A 132 -4.16 -2.63 7.80
C ALA A 132 -3.00 -1.62 7.86
N ILE A 133 -1.76 -2.09 7.96
CA ILE A 133 -0.55 -1.24 7.95
C ILE A 133 -0.51 -0.41 6.65
N SER A 134 -0.75 -1.04 5.50
CA SER A 134 -0.75 -0.33 4.23
C SER A 134 -1.84 0.74 4.17
N SER A 135 -3.06 0.40 4.59
CA SER A 135 -4.18 1.36 4.60
C SER A 135 -3.84 2.59 5.45
N ILE A 136 -3.27 2.37 6.65
CA ILE A 136 -2.83 3.45 7.53
C ILE A 136 -1.73 4.27 6.86
N CYS A 137 -0.72 3.65 6.23
CA CYS A 137 0.36 4.35 5.54
C CYS A 137 -0.13 5.25 4.41
N ILE A 138 -1.01 4.73 3.53
CA ILE A 138 -1.60 5.50 2.43
C ILE A 138 -2.38 6.69 2.97
N ASN A 139 -3.24 6.45 3.96
CA ASN A 139 -4.09 7.48 4.53
C ASN A 139 -3.28 8.56 5.25
N ILE A 140 -2.20 8.21 5.95
CA ILE A 140 -1.29 9.20 6.56
C ILE A 140 -0.59 10.03 5.47
N ALA A 141 -0.11 9.41 4.39
CA ALA A 141 0.53 10.12 3.30
C ALA A 141 -0.42 11.13 2.62
N LEU A 142 -1.68 10.73 2.39
CA LEU A 142 -2.72 11.59 1.86
C LEU A 142 -3.10 12.71 2.85
N LEU A 143 -3.23 12.37 4.14
CA LEU A 143 -3.53 13.33 5.21
C LEU A 143 -2.46 14.41 5.31
N GLN A 144 -1.18 14.02 5.24
CA GLN A 144 -0.07 14.96 5.26
C GLN A 144 -0.15 15.94 4.08
N LYS A 145 -0.47 15.46 2.88
CA LYS A 145 -0.63 16.31 1.69
C LYS A 145 -1.81 17.26 1.83
N ALA A 146 -2.96 16.75 2.26
CA ALA A 146 -4.15 17.56 2.48
C ALA A 146 -3.92 18.63 3.56
N TYR A 147 -3.23 18.26 4.65
CA TYR A 147 -2.88 19.18 5.74
C TYR A 147 -1.99 20.34 5.27
N LEU A 148 -0.97 20.05 4.45
CA LEU A 148 -0.10 21.08 3.87
C LEU A 148 -0.86 22.00 2.91
N VAL A 149 -1.73 21.43 2.07
CA VAL A 149 -2.51 22.19 1.08
C VAL A 149 -3.57 23.10 1.73
N HIS A 150 -4.11 22.71 2.88
CA HIS A 150 -5.10 23.49 3.64
C HIS A 150 -4.47 24.37 4.73
N ASN A 151 -3.26 24.88 4.48
CA ASN A 151 -2.55 25.82 5.37
C ASN A 151 -2.52 25.34 6.83
N HIS A 152 -2.16 24.07 7.05
CA HIS A 152 -2.03 23.49 8.38
C HIS A 152 -3.32 23.49 9.22
N SER A 153 -4.47 23.28 8.58
CA SER A 153 -5.75 23.16 9.29
C SER A 153 -5.75 21.99 10.30
N LYS A 154 -5.76 22.31 11.60
CA LYS A 154 -5.82 21.34 12.70
C LYS A 154 -7.09 20.46 12.65
N TRP A 155 -8.20 21.02 12.17
CA TRP A 155 -9.46 20.29 12.02
C TRP A 155 -9.35 19.12 11.04
N LEU A 156 -8.63 19.31 9.94
CA LEU A 156 -8.43 18.26 8.94
C LEU A 156 -7.56 17.12 9.51
N LEU A 157 -6.53 17.46 10.30
CA LEU A 157 -5.69 16.49 10.99
C LEU A 157 -6.49 15.68 12.02
N VAL A 158 -7.24 16.35 12.90
CA VAL A 158 -8.06 15.70 13.93
C VAL A 158 -9.10 14.77 13.30
N THR A 159 -9.82 15.25 12.28
CA THR A 159 -10.82 14.43 11.57
C THR A 159 -10.16 13.23 10.90
N GLY A 160 -9.02 13.42 10.24
CA GLY A 160 -8.27 12.33 9.61
C GLY A 160 -7.81 11.26 10.60
N VAL A 161 -7.30 11.66 11.77
CA VAL A 161 -6.89 10.72 12.84
C VAL A 161 -8.09 9.96 13.39
N ILE A 162 -9.22 10.64 13.65
CA ILE A 162 -10.45 9.99 14.11
C ILE A 162 -10.93 8.93 13.11
N LEU A 163 -10.89 9.23 11.81
CA LEU A 163 -11.28 8.29 10.77
C LEU A 163 -10.29 7.14 10.58
N LEU A 164 -9.01 7.32 10.93
CA LEU A 164 -7.98 6.30 10.87
C LEU A 164 -8.06 5.30 12.05
N LEU A 165 -8.58 5.73 13.19
CA LEU A 165 -8.63 4.94 14.42
C LEU A 165 -9.31 3.57 14.27
N PRO A 166 -10.38 3.40 13.47
CA PRO A 166 -11.04 2.10 13.31
C PRO A 166 -10.31 1.15 12.35
N GLN A 167 -9.27 1.56 11.63
CA GLN A 167 -8.57 0.70 10.65
C GLN A 167 -8.03 -0.63 11.24
N PRO A 168 -7.55 -0.73 12.50
CA PRO A 168 -7.18 -2.00 13.12
C PRO A 168 -8.32 -3.02 13.23
N LEU A 169 -9.59 -2.59 13.12
CA LEU A 169 -10.73 -3.50 13.09
C LEU A 169 -10.64 -4.51 11.94
N VAL A 170 -9.99 -4.15 10.83
CA VAL A 170 -9.72 -5.06 9.72
C VAL A 170 -8.89 -6.27 10.18
N VAL A 171 -7.84 -6.02 10.98
CA VAL A 171 -7.00 -7.09 11.56
C VAL A 171 -7.84 -8.00 12.45
N TYR A 172 -8.72 -7.43 13.28
CA TYR A 172 -9.60 -8.20 14.15
C TYR A 172 -10.51 -9.15 13.36
N PHE A 173 -11.08 -8.71 12.24
CA PHE A 173 -11.89 -9.57 11.39
C PHE A 173 -11.08 -10.69 10.73
N PHE A 174 -9.89 -10.41 10.20
CA PHE A 174 -9.01 -11.46 9.67
C PHE A 174 -8.57 -12.45 10.76
N TRP A 175 -8.37 -11.96 11.98
CA TRP A 175 -7.97 -12.77 13.12
C TRP A 175 -9.07 -13.74 13.57
N THR A 176 -10.31 -13.26 13.60
CA THR A 176 -11.47 -14.01 14.08
C THR A 176 -12.17 -14.83 12.99
N SER A 177 -11.92 -14.53 11.71
CA SER A 177 -12.54 -15.24 10.59
C SER A 177 -11.89 -16.62 10.38
N PRO A 178 -12.68 -17.69 10.21
CA PRO A 178 -12.15 -19.00 9.93
C PRO A 178 -11.37 -19.04 8.61
N ALA A 179 -10.21 -19.69 8.65
CA ALA A 179 -9.40 -19.99 7.48
C ALA A 179 -9.79 -21.38 6.95
N ILE A 180 -9.99 -21.50 5.64
CA ILE A 180 -10.32 -22.78 5.00
C ILE A 180 -9.54 -22.95 3.70
N MET A 181 -9.09 -24.18 3.48
CA MET A 181 -8.47 -24.58 2.23
C MET A 181 -9.53 -25.09 1.25
N VAL A 182 -9.67 -24.43 0.10
CA VAL A 182 -10.64 -24.75 -0.96
C VAL A 182 -9.95 -25.12 -2.27
N PRO A 183 -10.49 -26.03 -3.10
CA PRO A 183 -9.80 -26.51 -4.29
C PRO A 183 -9.56 -25.43 -5.36
N VAL A 184 -10.30 -24.32 -5.31
CA VAL A 184 -10.31 -23.32 -6.39
C VAL A 184 -9.21 -22.27 -6.23
N VAL A 185 -8.93 -21.81 -4.99
CA VAL A 185 -7.90 -20.79 -4.71
C VAL A 185 -6.98 -21.17 -3.57
N ALA A 186 -6.93 -22.46 -3.21
CA ALA A 186 -6.15 -22.96 -2.09
C ALA A 186 -6.55 -22.29 -0.76
N CYS A 187 -5.95 -21.19 -0.33
CA CYS A 187 -6.28 -20.57 0.96
C CYS A 187 -7.35 -19.48 0.85
N LEU A 188 -8.42 -19.60 1.63
CA LEU A 188 -9.53 -18.64 1.67
C LEU A 188 -9.89 -18.27 3.12
N SER A 189 -10.15 -16.99 3.37
CA SER A 189 -10.76 -16.54 4.63
C SER A 189 -12.27 -16.50 4.47
N TYR A 190 -12.98 -17.16 5.38
CA TYR A 190 -14.43 -17.13 5.43
C TYR A 190 -14.86 -16.00 6.39
N TYR A 191 -14.98 -14.80 5.85
CA TYR A 191 -15.41 -13.62 6.59
C TYR A 191 -16.94 -13.47 6.55
N PRO A 192 -17.56 -12.82 7.57
CA PRO A 192 -18.99 -12.56 7.57
C PRO A 192 -19.40 -11.63 6.41
N SER A 193 -20.62 -11.77 5.88
CA SER A 193 -21.06 -11.07 4.65
C SER A 193 -21.07 -9.54 4.78
N TYR A 194 -21.16 -9.03 6.01
CA TYR A 194 -21.08 -7.61 6.30
C TYR A 194 -19.64 -7.07 6.34
N PHE A 195 -18.60 -7.92 6.33
CA PHE A 195 -17.21 -7.44 6.44
C PHE A 195 -16.77 -6.53 5.28
N PRO A 196 -17.03 -6.86 4.00
CA PRO A 196 -16.74 -5.95 2.89
C PRO A 196 -17.44 -4.59 3.06
N TRP A 197 -18.69 -4.59 3.56
CA TRP A 197 -19.44 -3.38 3.86
C TRP A 197 -18.81 -2.55 4.97
N ILE A 198 -18.35 -3.20 6.05
CA ILE A 198 -17.59 -2.52 7.10
C ILE A 198 -16.32 -1.91 6.51
N LYS A 199 -15.53 -2.67 5.73
CA LYS A 199 -14.31 -2.14 5.12
C LYS A 199 -14.61 -0.93 4.22
N LEU A 200 -15.68 -1.00 3.42
CA LEU A 200 -16.14 0.13 2.61
C LEU A 200 -16.52 1.32 3.49
N ALA A 201 -17.27 1.11 4.57
CA ALA A 201 -17.66 2.15 5.51
C ALA A 201 -16.47 2.78 6.25
N LEU A 202 -15.37 2.04 6.44
CA LEU A 202 -14.14 2.58 7.03
C LEU A 202 -13.33 3.42 6.03
N ASP A 203 -13.26 3.00 4.77
CA ASP A 203 -12.44 3.67 3.76
C ASP A 203 -13.16 4.82 3.05
N ALA A 204 -14.47 4.67 2.82
CA ALA A 204 -15.25 5.65 2.06
C ALA A 204 -15.23 7.05 2.69
N PRO A 205 -15.43 7.24 4.02
CA PRO A 205 -15.37 8.57 4.63
C PRO A 205 -14.00 9.23 4.45
N ILE A 206 -12.91 8.47 4.58
CA ILE A 206 -11.54 8.96 4.40
C ILE A 206 -11.32 9.40 2.95
N ASN A 207 -11.70 8.54 2.00
CA ASN A 207 -11.59 8.83 0.58
C ASN A 207 -12.43 10.05 0.18
N VAL A 208 -13.65 10.18 0.70
CA VAL A 208 -14.52 11.34 0.47
C VAL A 208 -13.91 12.60 1.06
N LEU A 209 -13.44 12.55 2.31
CA LEU A 209 -12.78 13.69 2.96
C LEU A 209 -11.58 14.18 2.14
N PHE A 210 -10.70 13.27 1.72
CA PHE A 210 -9.55 13.64 0.89
C PHE A 210 -9.96 14.15 -0.48
N SER A 211 -10.96 13.54 -1.11
CA SER A 211 -11.48 13.99 -2.42
C SER A 211 -12.02 15.42 -2.35
N VAL A 212 -12.82 15.73 -1.33
CA VAL A 212 -13.32 17.09 -1.09
C VAL A 212 -12.16 18.05 -0.81
N ALA A 213 -11.23 17.67 0.06
CA ALA A 213 -10.07 18.51 0.39
C ALA A 213 -9.23 18.82 -0.86
N PHE A 214 -8.96 17.83 -1.71
CA PHE A 214 -8.23 18.03 -2.95
C PHE A 214 -9.05 18.85 -3.96
N LEU A 215 -10.34 18.58 -4.14
CA LEU A 215 -11.20 19.33 -5.06
C LEU A 215 -11.26 20.82 -4.69
N VAL A 216 -11.40 21.15 -3.41
CA VAL A 216 -11.37 22.54 -2.93
C VAL A 216 -10.02 23.19 -3.25
N ALA A 217 -8.92 22.47 -3.06
CA ALA A 217 -7.59 22.97 -3.41
C ALA A 217 -7.43 23.21 -4.91
N VAL A 218 -7.89 22.27 -5.74
CA VAL A 218 -7.90 22.41 -7.21
C VAL A 218 -8.73 23.61 -7.63
N TYR A 219 -9.94 23.77 -7.05
CA TYR A 219 -10.82 24.88 -7.36
C TYR A 219 -10.18 26.24 -7.03
N ARG A 220 -9.53 26.35 -5.86
CA ARG A 220 -8.79 27.56 -5.46
C ARG A 220 -7.63 27.87 -6.43
N GLN A 221 -6.85 26.85 -6.78
CA GLN A 221 -5.73 27.01 -7.72
C GLN A 221 -6.19 27.38 -9.13
N HIS A 222 -7.27 26.77 -9.61
CA HIS A 222 -7.88 27.11 -10.89
C HIS A 222 -8.31 28.58 -10.95
N ARG A 223 -8.94 29.09 -9.88
CA ARG A 223 -9.34 30.51 -9.81
C ARG A 223 -8.15 31.47 -9.75
N LEU A 224 -7.01 31.07 -9.19
CA LEU A 224 -5.85 31.94 -9.00
C LEU A 224 -4.92 31.98 -10.22
N PHE A 225 -4.65 30.86 -10.88
CA PHE A 225 -3.60 30.75 -11.90
C PHE A 225 -4.10 30.77 -13.35
N GLY A 226 -5.42 30.72 -13.58
CA GLY A 226 -5.99 30.63 -14.92
C GLY A 226 -5.75 29.27 -15.61
N SER A 227 -6.35 29.08 -16.79
CA SER A 227 -6.44 27.75 -17.45
C SER A 227 -5.10 27.18 -17.94
N ALA A 228 -4.17 28.02 -18.38
CA ALA A 228 -2.92 27.57 -19.01
C ALA A 228 -1.91 26.99 -17.99
N ALA A 229 -1.72 27.65 -16.84
CA ALA A 229 -0.87 27.13 -15.76
C ALA A 229 -1.53 25.93 -15.07
N TRP A 230 -2.86 25.93 -14.99
CA TRP A 230 -3.65 24.83 -14.44
C TRP A 230 -3.48 23.53 -15.23
N ALA A 231 -3.47 23.57 -16.57
CA ALA A 231 -3.28 22.39 -17.40
C ALA A 231 -1.98 21.62 -17.07
N ARG A 232 -0.88 22.35 -16.80
CA ARG A 232 0.40 21.74 -16.41
C ARG A 232 0.39 21.18 -15.00
N LEU A 233 -0.31 21.84 -14.06
CA LEU A 233 -0.37 21.41 -12.66
C LEU A 233 -1.25 20.17 -12.49
N VAL A 234 -2.38 20.12 -13.20
CA VAL A 234 -3.32 18.98 -13.17
C VAL A 234 -2.69 17.71 -13.72
N SER A 235 -1.95 17.82 -14.82
CA SER A 235 -1.36 16.69 -15.52
C SER A 235 -0.43 15.83 -14.67
N ASN A 236 0.15 16.38 -13.58
CA ASN A 236 1.20 15.67 -12.82
C ASN A 236 0.76 15.24 -11.41
N GLY A 237 -0.10 16.03 -10.75
CA GLY A 237 -0.44 15.80 -9.34
C GLY A 237 -1.87 15.34 -9.10
N ILE A 238 -2.82 16.11 -9.63
CA ILE A 238 -4.25 15.93 -9.36
C ILE A 238 -4.79 14.69 -10.05
N GLN A 239 -4.37 14.44 -11.30
CA GLN A 239 -4.81 13.27 -12.05
C GLN A 239 -4.47 11.96 -11.31
N THR A 240 -3.23 11.80 -10.84
CA THR A 240 -2.81 10.59 -10.14
C THR A 240 -3.56 10.40 -8.82
N MET A 241 -3.78 11.47 -8.05
CA MET A 241 -4.56 11.40 -6.81
C MET A 241 -6.02 11.02 -7.06
N CYS A 242 -6.64 11.54 -8.12
CA CYS A 242 -7.99 11.17 -8.52
C CYS A 242 -8.05 9.70 -8.95
N ILE A 243 -7.08 9.23 -9.73
CA ILE A 243 -6.97 7.81 -10.15
C ILE A 243 -6.85 6.90 -8.91
N VAL A 244 -6.06 7.27 -7.90
CA VAL A 244 -5.95 6.51 -6.64
C VAL A 244 -7.32 6.37 -5.97
N VAL A 245 -8.06 7.46 -5.82
CA VAL A 245 -9.38 7.44 -5.18
C VAL A 245 -10.37 6.60 -5.99
N VAL A 246 -10.45 6.82 -7.31
CA VAL A 246 -11.38 6.10 -8.19
C VAL A 246 -11.05 4.62 -8.22
N SER A 247 -9.77 4.25 -8.30
CA SER A 247 -9.33 2.85 -8.23
C SER A 247 -9.71 2.22 -6.90
N ASN A 248 -9.54 2.94 -5.78
CA ASN A 248 -9.91 2.43 -4.47
C ASN A 248 -11.42 2.18 -4.38
N ILE A 249 -12.24 3.14 -4.81
CA ILE A 249 -13.71 3.00 -4.84
C ILE A 249 -14.12 1.84 -5.75
N ALA A 250 -13.55 1.72 -6.94
CA ALA A 250 -13.88 0.65 -7.89
C ALA A 250 -13.53 -0.74 -7.33
N CYS A 251 -12.34 -0.92 -6.75
CA CYS A 251 -11.94 -2.16 -6.11
C CYS A 251 -12.85 -2.51 -4.93
N MET A 252 -13.19 -1.53 -4.11
CA MET A 252 -14.08 -1.74 -2.95
C MET A 252 -15.51 -2.08 -3.37
N LEU A 253 -16.05 -1.45 -4.40
CA LEU A 253 -17.34 -1.80 -4.98
C LEU A 253 -17.32 -3.21 -5.56
N ALA A 254 -16.26 -3.59 -6.28
CA ALA A 254 -16.11 -4.95 -6.80
C ALA A 254 -16.00 -6.00 -5.68
N ALA A 255 -15.39 -5.64 -4.55
CA ALA A 255 -15.32 -6.49 -3.37
C ALA A 255 -16.70 -6.65 -2.70
N VAL A 256 -17.43 -5.55 -2.49
CA VAL A 256 -18.73 -5.52 -1.81
C VAL A 256 -19.84 -6.15 -2.64
N LEU A 257 -19.85 -5.94 -3.95
CA LEU A 257 -20.82 -6.53 -4.87
C LEU A 257 -20.52 -8.02 -5.14
N GLU A 258 -19.48 -8.59 -4.51
CA GLU A 258 -19.05 -9.97 -4.69
C GLU A 258 -19.00 -10.35 -6.19
N VAL A 259 -18.39 -9.48 -7.03
CA VAL A 259 -18.32 -9.65 -8.50
C VAL A 259 -17.78 -11.03 -8.91
N PHE A 260 -16.90 -11.61 -8.09
CA PHE A 260 -16.38 -12.97 -8.26
C PHE A 260 -16.75 -13.89 -7.08
N GLY A 261 -17.86 -13.64 -6.38
CA GLY A 261 -18.25 -14.37 -5.17
C GLY A 261 -17.18 -14.24 -4.08
N LEU A 262 -16.82 -15.37 -3.46
CA LEU A 262 -15.79 -15.42 -2.42
C LEU A 262 -14.39 -14.98 -2.91
N PHE A 263 -14.11 -15.05 -4.22
CA PHE A 263 -12.84 -14.59 -4.80
C PHE A 263 -12.70 -13.08 -4.84
N SER A 264 -13.79 -12.33 -4.59
CA SER A 264 -13.74 -10.87 -4.47
C SER A 264 -12.78 -10.39 -3.37
N VAL A 265 -12.36 -11.26 -2.44
CA VAL A 265 -11.28 -10.96 -1.48
C VAL A 265 -9.97 -10.58 -2.16
N ILE A 266 -9.69 -11.08 -3.37
CA ILE A 266 -8.47 -10.77 -4.15
C ILE A 266 -8.40 -9.28 -4.53
N PHE A 267 -9.54 -8.60 -4.62
CA PHE A 267 -9.56 -7.15 -4.86
C PHE A 267 -8.89 -6.36 -3.73
N MET A 268 -8.80 -6.90 -2.50
CA MET A 268 -8.12 -6.22 -1.39
C MET A 268 -6.61 -6.11 -1.60
N PRO A 269 -5.84 -7.21 -1.78
CA PRO A 269 -4.41 -7.11 -2.08
C PRO A 269 -4.14 -6.48 -3.45
N LEU A 270 -5.05 -6.65 -4.42
CA LEU A 270 -4.91 -5.98 -5.73
C LEU A 270 -5.03 -4.46 -5.59
N ASN A 271 -6.03 -3.96 -4.85
CA ASN A 271 -6.17 -2.54 -4.54
C ASN A 271 -4.94 -2.00 -3.83
N TRP A 272 -4.41 -2.76 -2.86
CA TRP A 272 -3.17 -2.42 -2.19
C TRP A 272 -1.98 -2.31 -3.16
N ALA A 273 -1.80 -3.27 -4.06
CA ALA A 273 -0.71 -3.22 -5.05
C ALA A 273 -0.86 -2.03 -6.03
N ILE A 274 -2.06 -1.80 -6.54
CA ILE A 274 -2.36 -0.67 -7.45
C ILE A 274 -2.11 0.67 -6.76
N THR A 275 -2.63 0.85 -5.54
CA THR A 275 -2.43 2.10 -4.78
C THR A 275 -0.96 2.32 -4.43
N SER A 276 -0.20 1.26 -4.10
CA SER A 276 1.26 1.33 -3.91
C SER A 276 1.98 1.84 -5.15
N MET A 277 1.65 1.26 -6.31
CA MET A 277 2.25 1.64 -7.59
C MET A 277 1.94 3.09 -7.95
N LEU A 278 0.68 3.51 -7.80
CA LEU A 278 0.26 4.89 -8.08
C LEU A 278 0.92 5.90 -7.14
N LEU A 279 1.08 5.57 -5.86
CA LEU A 279 1.72 6.46 -4.88
C LEU A 279 3.21 6.62 -5.19
N VAL A 280 3.91 5.53 -5.51
CA VAL A 280 5.32 5.57 -5.94
C VAL A 280 5.47 6.35 -7.23
N HIS A 281 4.60 6.12 -8.22
CA HIS A 281 4.60 6.86 -9.48
C HIS A 281 4.36 8.36 -9.28
N HIS A 282 3.43 8.74 -8.40
CA HIS A 282 3.17 10.13 -8.06
C HIS A 282 4.40 10.80 -7.40
N CYS A 283 5.02 10.13 -6.43
CA CYS A 283 6.19 10.64 -5.72
C CYS A 283 7.41 10.81 -6.66
N THR A 284 7.61 9.87 -7.58
CA THR A 284 8.69 9.96 -8.59
C THR A 284 8.41 11.05 -9.63
N SER A 285 7.17 11.21 -10.09
CA SER A 285 6.79 12.25 -11.07
C SER A 285 6.95 13.66 -10.51
N MET A 286 6.51 13.90 -9.26
CA MET A 286 6.71 15.20 -8.59
C MET A 286 8.19 15.60 -8.48
N ARG A 287 9.06 14.60 -8.35
CA ARG A 287 10.50 14.84 -8.26
C ARG A 287 11.08 15.34 -9.57
N VAL A 288 10.74 14.70 -10.69
CA VAL A 288 11.22 15.11 -12.02
C VAL A 288 10.77 16.53 -12.33
N ALA A 289 9.50 16.85 -12.03
CA ALA A 289 8.98 18.21 -12.18
C ALA A 289 9.74 19.25 -11.34
N SER A 290 10.16 18.89 -10.12
CA SER A 290 10.93 19.79 -9.25
C SER A 290 12.36 20.02 -9.74
N ALA A 291 12.99 19.01 -10.35
CA ALA A 291 14.37 19.11 -10.85
C ALA A 291 14.48 19.92 -12.15
N GLY A 292 13.47 19.84 -13.02
CA GLY A 292 13.46 20.57 -14.30
C GLY A 292 13.22 22.07 -14.19
N SER A 293 12.76 22.57 -13.03
CA SER A 293 12.44 23.98 -12.81
C SER A 293 13.66 24.90 -12.65
N HIS A 294 14.88 24.38 -12.74
CA HIS A 294 16.11 25.16 -12.54
C HIS A 294 16.52 26.06 -13.73
N THR A 295 15.74 26.11 -14.81
CA THR A 295 15.91 27.17 -15.82
C THR A 295 15.18 28.44 -15.35
N PRO A 296 15.89 29.51 -14.97
CA PRO A 296 15.27 30.74 -14.50
C PRO A 296 14.63 31.43 -15.72
N ARG A 297 13.31 31.31 -15.89
CA ARG A 297 12.64 31.95 -17.02
C ARG A 297 11.59 32.99 -16.68
N THR A 298 11.39 33.30 -15.40
CA THR A 298 10.56 34.45 -14.98
C THR A 298 10.85 34.84 -13.53
N GLU A 299 11.84 35.70 -13.29
CA GLU A 299 12.13 36.29 -11.97
C GLU A 299 10.92 37.06 -11.39
N ASN A 300 10.04 37.59 -12.24
CA ASN A 300 8.94 38.47 -11.81
C ASN A 300 7.74 37.76 -11.13
N ALA A 301 7.60 36.44 -11.23
CA ALA A 301 6.50 35.71 -10.58
C ALA A 301 6.86 35.11 -9.20
N ILE A 302 8.16 34.99 -8.90
CA ILE A 302 8.66 34.33 -7.68
C ILE A 302 8.62 35.27 -6.46
N GLN A 303 8.68 36.59 -6.68
CA GLN A 303 8.67 37.58 -5.59
C GLN A 303 7.40 37.51 -4.72
N GLY A 304 6.24 37.16 -5.30
CA GLY A 304 5.00 36.97 -4.55
C GLY A 304 4.93 35.67 -3.72
N PHE A 305 5.67 34.63 -4.11
CA PHE A 305 5.71 33.35 -3.39
C PHE A 305 6.79 33.29 -2.31
N LEU A 306 7.86 34.09 -2.44
CA LEU A 306 8.94 34.14 -1.45
C LEU A 306 8.50 34.75 -0.11
N GLN A 307 7.48 35.61 -0.08
CA GLN A 307 6.96 36.16 1.18
C GLN A 307 6.25 35.12 2.06
N ILE A 308 5.84 33.97 1.54
CA ILE A 308 5.18 32.91 2.31
C ILE A 308 6.19 31.86 2.84
N LYS A 309 7.44 31.88 2.36
CA LYS A 309 8.38 30.76 2.50
C LYS A 309 9.35 30.83 3.70
N THR A 310 9.41 31.93 4.45
CA THR A 310 10.56 32.18 5.35
C THR A 310 10.40 31.90 6.84
N VAL A 311 9.29 31.33 7.34
CA VAL A 311 9.12 31.15 8.81
C VAL A 311 9.07 29.71 9.31
N THR A 312 8.92 28.67 8.47
CA THR A 312 8.54 27.33 8.99
C THR A 312 9.38 26.13 8.55
N SER A 313 10.37 26.29 7.66
CA SER A 313 11.09 25.13 7.10
C SER A 313 12.48 24.84 7.69
N ASP A 314 13.10 25.77 8.42
CA ASP A 314 14.50 25.59 8.87
C ASP A 314 14.65 24.78 10.18
N LEU A 315 13.56 24.45 10.86
CA LEU A 315 13.62 23.80 12.19
C LEU A 315 13.50 22.26 12.19
N ALA A 316 13.22 21.61 11.07
CA ALA A 316 12.86 20.18 11.08
C ALA A 316 13.85 19.23 10.39
N CYS A 317 14.87 19.73 9.70
CA CYS A 317 15.89 18.87 9.13
C CYS A 317 17.26 19.56 9.16
N SER A 318 17.81 19.76 10.37
CA SER A 318 19.27 19.75 10.47
C SER A 318 19.70 18.38 9.98
N PRO A 319 20.41 18.26 8.83
CA PRO A 319 21.06 17.01 8.51
C PRO A 319 21.88 16.66 9.74
N VAL A 320 21.67 15.47 10.30
CA VAL A 320 22.67 14.89 11.18
C VAL A 320 23.89 14.79 10.30
N ALA A 321 24.74 15.81 10.36
CA ALA A 321 26.04 15.77 9.75
C ALA A 321 26.67 14.55 10.40
N PHE A 322 26.77 13.47 9.63
CA PHE A 322 27.76 12.45 9.91
C PHE A 322 29.07 13.21 9.77
N SER A 323 29.52 13.79 10.89
CA SER A 323 30.84 14.34 11.03
C SER A 323 31.76 13.17 10.71
N CYS A 324 32.27 13.12 9.48
CA CYS A 324 33.46 12.33 9.23
C CYS A 324 34.46 12.80 10.30
N PRO A 325 35.00 11.89 11.14
CA PRO A 325 36.01 12.29 12.09
C PRO A 325 37.09 13.01 11.31
N GLU A 326 37.29 14.28 11.65
CA GLU A 326 38.30 15.14 11.07
C GLU A 326 39.63 14.43 11.35
N GLN A 327 40.14 13.76 10.32
CA GLN A 327 41.41 13.09 10.39
C GLN A 327 42.44 14.20 10.47
N HIS A 328 42.87 14.51 11.69
CA HIS A 328 43.94 15.45 11.99
C HIS A 328 45.20 15.02 11.24
N THR A 329 45.37 15.53 10.02
CA THR A 329 46.65 15.55 9.33
C THR A 329 47.52 16.61 10.01
N PRO A 330 48.67 16.24 10.60
CA PRO A 330 49.58 17.22 11.17
C PRO A 330 50.18 18.08 10.05
N LEU A 331 50.13 19.40 10.26
CA LEU A 331 50.76 20.43 9.44
C LEU A 331 52.23 20.08 9.18
N GLY A 332 52.59 19.95 7.91
CA GLY A 332 53.97 19.84 7.46
C GLY A 332 54.16 20.41 6.06
N ARG A 333 54.74 21.62 6.01
CA ARG A 333 55.55 22.19 4.89
C ARG A 333 54.85 22.71 3.62
N SER A 334 54.65 24.02 3.63
CA SER A 334 55.22 25.06 2.74
C SER A 334 55.75 24.75 1.32
N VAL A 335 55.31 25.63 0.40
CA VAL A 335 55.89 26.10 -0.88
C VAL A 335 55.74 25.24 -2.13
N GLY A 336 55.13 25.84 -3.16
CA GLY A 336 55.37 25.47 -4.56
C GLY A 336 54.26 25.86 -5.52
N GLU A 337 54.22 27.12 -5.97
CA GLU A 337 53.55 27.54 -7.20
C GLU A 337 53.94 26.64 -8.38
N THR A 338 52.98 26.17 -9.19
CA THR A 338 52.96 26.36 -10.66
C THR A 338 51.78 25.66 -11.34
N GLY A 339 51.10 26.39 -12.23
CA GLY A 339 50.93 25.93 -13.61
C GLY A 339 49.66 25.18 -14.03
N ARG A 340 48.73 25.95 -14.63
CA ARG A 340 48.10 25.75 -15.96
C ARG A 340 47.46 24.41 -16.37
N ARG A 341 46.28 24.63 -16.98
CA ARG A 341 45.66 23.98 -18.16
C ARG A 341 44.93 22.65 -17.93
N CYS A 342 43.61 22.69 -18.14
CA CYS A 342 42.88 21.60 -18.77
C CYS A 342 42.35 22.12 -20.11
N VAL A 343 42.78 21.43 -21.16
CA VAL A 343 42.29 21.48 -22.53
C VAL A 343 41.25 20.36 -22.65
N GLU A 344 40.17 20.68 -23.36
CA GLU A 344 39.13 19.85 -24.01
C GLU A 344 38.64 18.54 -23.37
#